data_AF-A0A7C3HA51-F1
#
_entry.id   AF-A0A7C3HA51-F1
#
_cell.length_a   1.000
_cell.length_b   1.000
_cell.length_c   1.000
_cell.angle_alpha   90.00
_cell.angle_beta   90.00
_cell.angle_gamma   90.00
#
_symmetry.space_group_name_H-M   'P 1'
#
loop_
_entity.id
_entity.type
_entity.pdbx_description
1 polymer ?
#
loop_
_entity_poly.entity_id
_entity_poly.type
_entity_poly.pdbx_seq_one_letter_code
_entity_poly.pdbx_strand_id
1 'polypeptide(L)'
;MALETIKLIAPNSLEIAGIKLKDNSLVKVIAKYDVGAKAWLYEMPDETIRKMISPTILVDIEGKEWKAHDVEFHSLTKGVFL
;
A
#
# COMPACT_ATOMS: atom_id res chain seq x y z
N MET A 1 -20.15 -5.14 6.81
CA MET A 1 -19.03 -4.22 6.54
C MET A 1 -18.35 -4.71 5.27
N ALA A 2 -18.29 -3.91 4.21
CA ALA A 2 -17.71 -4.31 2.94
C ALA A 2 -16.26 -3.82 2.89
N LEU A 3 -15.32 -4.75 3.02
CA LEU A 3 -13.89 -4.51 2.86
C LEU A 3 -13.53 -4.85 1.43
N GLU A 4 -13.13 -3.84 0.65
CA GLU A 4 -12.70 -4.07 -0.71
C GLU A 4 -11.18 -4.13 -0.76
N THR A 5 -10.65 -5.18 -1.37
CA THR A 5 -9.20 -5.30 -1.55
C THR A 5 -8.79 -4.44 -2.73
N ILE A 6 -8.04 -3.38 -2.46
CA ILE A 6 -7.57 -2.44 -3.48
C ILE A 6 -6.13 -2.75 -3.80
N LYS A 7 -5.82 -2.89 -5.09
CA LYS A 7 -4.45 -2.94 -5.56
C LYS A 7 -3.85 -1.55 -5.46
N LEU A 8 -2.73 -1.44 -4.75
CA LEU A 8 -1.95 -0.21 -4.70
C LEU A 8 -1.24 -0.01 -6.04
N ILE A 9 -1.51 1.10 -6.70
CA ILE A 9 -0.91 1.52 -7.96
C ILE A 9 -0.13 2.81 -7.71
N ALA A 10 1.17 2.78 -8.01
CA ALA A 10 2.03 3.95 -7.97
C ALA A 10 1.62 5.01 -9.02
N PRO A 11 2.02 6.29 -8.83
CA PRO A 11 1.73 7.37 -9.77
C PRO A 11 2.21 7.13 -11.21
N ASN A 12 3.21 6.27 -11.40
CA ASN A 12 3.67 5.80 -12.71
C ASN A 12 2.74 4.74 -13.34
N SER A 13 1.58 4.46 -12.74
CA SER A 13 0.64 3.40 -13.15
C SER A 13 1.20 1.98 -13.00
N LEU A 14 2.24 1.78 -12.19
CA LEU A 14 2.77 0.46 -11.89
C LEU A 14 2.21 -0.08 -10.58
N GLU A 15 2.09 -1.40 -10.48
CA GLU A 15 1.69 -2.05 -9.23
C GLU A 15 2.77 -1.87 -8.17
N ILE A 16 2.36 -1.65 -6.92
CA ILE A 16 3.26 -1.67 -5.78
C ILE A 16 3.69 -3.11 -5.51
N ALA A 17 5.00 -3.35 -5.53
CA ALA A 17 5.60 -4.62 -5.15
C ALA A 17 5.55 -4.84 -3.64
N GLY A 18 5.65 -3.79 -2.83
CA GLY A 18 5.54 -3.87 -1.37
C GLY A 18 5.94 -2.59 -0.64
N ILE A 19 6.06 -2.67 0.68
CA ILE A 19 6.62 -1.62 1.53
C ILE A 19 8.10 -1.93 1.80
N LYS A 20 8.94 -0.91 1.70
CA LYS A 20 10.35 -0.98 2.11
C LYS A 20 10.47 -0.70 3.61
N LEU A 21 11.15 -1.62 4.30
CA LEU A 21 11.47 -1.50 5.72
C LEU A 21 12.76 -0.73 5.94
N LYS A 22 12.99 -0.30 7.19
CA LYS A 22 14.27 0.30 7.60
C LYS A 22 15.49 -0.58 7.35
N ASP A 23 15.30 -1.90 7.36
CA ASP A 23 16.33 -2.88 7.04
C ASP A 23 16.56 -3.05 5.53
N ASN A 24 15.97 -2.19 4.69
CA ASN A 24 16.00 -2.27 3.22
C ASN A 24 15.27 -3.50 2.64
N SER A 25 14.69 -4.34 3.49
CA SER A 25 13.81 -5.46 3.13
C SER A 25 12.49 -4.98 2.54
N LEU A 26 11.95 -5.73 1.57
CA LEU A 26 10.68 -5.42 0.91
C LEU A 26 9.60 -6.42 1.34
N VAL A 27 8.46 -5.90 1.79
CA VAL A 27 7.35 -6.68 2.32
C VAL A 27 6.11 -6.45 1.49
N LYS A 28 5.52 -7.52 0.98
CA LYS A 28 4.21 -7.46 0.33
C LYS A 28 3.14 -7.17 1.38
N VAL A 29 2.34 -6.15 1.12
CA VAL A 29 1.17 -5.79 1.94
C VAL A 29 -0.07 -5.80 1.08
N ILE A 30 -1.19 -6.14 1.69
CA ILE A 30 -2.50 -6.10 1.04
C ILE A 30 -3.20 -4.86 1.57
N ALA A 31 -3.49 -3.90 0.69
CA ALA A 31 -4.32 -2.77 1.05
C ALA A 31 -5.79 -3.13 0.86
N LYS A 32 -6.58 -2.85 1.89
CA LYS A 32 -8.03 -2.98 1.90
C LYS A 32 -8.61 -1.61 2.22
N TYR A 33 -9.66 -1.23 1.53
CA TYR A 33 -10.37 0.00 1.80
C TYR A 33 -11.72 -0.34 2.39
N ASP A 34 -11.99 0.18 3.59
CA ASP A 34 -13.30 0.09 4.21
C ASP A 34 -14.14 1.27 3.73
N VAL A 35 -15.13 0.99 2.87
CA VAL A 35 -16.01 2.03 2.31
C VAL A 35 -16.94 2.62 3.37
N GLY A 36 -17.30 1.84 4.39
CA GLY A 36 -18.19 2.27 5.47
C GLY A 36 -17.51 3.23 6.45
N ALA A 37 -16.27 2.91 6.83
CA ALA A 37 -15.44 3.71 7.72
C ALA A 37 -14.61 4.78 6.97
N LYS A 38 -14.55 4.70 5.63
CA LYS A 38 -13.68 5.52 4.77
C LYS A 38 -12.23 5.48 5.25
N ALA A 39 -11.77 4.28 5.58
CA ALA A 39 -10.48 4.04 6.20
C ALA A 39 -9.67 3.01 5.43
N TRP A 40 -8.35 3.23 5.35
CA TRP A 40 -7.41 2.26 4.80
C TRP A 40 -6.99 1.25 5.85
N LEU A 41 -7.05 -0.03 5.47
CA LEU A 41 -6.61 -1.18 6.25
C LEU A 41 -5.47 -1.86 5.49
N TYR A 42 -4.29 -1.83 6.08
CA TYR A 42 -3.13 -2.54 5.55
C TYR A 42 -2.98 -3.86 6.28
N GLU A 43 -3.22 -4.96 5.58
CA GLU A 43 -2.98 -6.30 6.09
C GLU A 43 -1.51 -6.63 5.85
N MET A 44 -0.75 -6.68 6.95
CA MET A 44 0.65 -7.02 6.98
C MET A 44 0.81 -8.44 7.52
N PRO A 45 1.79 -9.21 7.02
CA PRO A 45 2.03 -10.56 7.53
C PRO A 45 2.50 -10.55 8.99
N ASP A 46 3.14 -9.46 9.45
CA ASP A 46 3.72 -9.34 10.77
C ASP A 46 3.43 -7.98 11.40
N GLU A 47 2.97 -7.96 12.65
CA GLU A 47 2.75 -6.72 13.40
C GLU A 47 4.09 -6.02 13.72
N THR A 48 5.17 -6.79 13.80
CA THR A 48 6.55 -6.30 13.95
C THR A 48 6.94 -5.37 12.80
N ILE A 49 6.49 -5.69 11.59
CA ILE A 49 6.74 -4.91 10.38
C ILE A 49 6.04 -3.55 10.48
N ARG A 50 4.84 -3.49 11.06
CA ARG A 50 4.12 -2.23 11.30
C ARG A 50 4.93 -1.23 12.13
N LYS A 51 5.73 -1.70 13.10
CA LYS A 51 6.64 -0.85 13.89
C LYS A 51 7.91 -0.46 13.15
N MET A 52 8.33 -1.27 12.17
CA MET A 52 9.50 -1.03 11.34
C MET A 52 9.22 -0.15 10.12
N ILE A 53 7.94 0.06 9.78
CA ILE A 53 7.51 0.95 8.71
C ILE A 53 7.51 2.39 9.23
N SER A 54 8.58 3.13 8.96
CA SER A 54 8.63 4.55 9.27
C SER A 54 9.78 5.24 8.50
N PRO A 55 9.50 6.17 7.57
CA PRO A 55 8.21 6.46 6.91
C PRO A 55 7.78 5.34 5.94
N THR A 56 6.48 5.23 5.66
CA THR A 56 5.89 4.23 4.74
C THR A 56 6.30 4.50 3.29
N ILE A 57 7.48 3.99 2.92
CA ILE A 57 7.96 4.00 1.55
C ILE A 57 7.43 2.74 0.86
N LEU A 58 6.53 2.93 -0.10
CA LEU A 58 6.08 1.87 -1.00
C LEU A 58 7.07 1.77 -2.16
N VAL A 59 7.30 0.55 -2.63
CA VAL A 59 8.21 0.28 -3.73
C VAL A 59 7.43 -0.40 -4.83
N ASP A 60 7.51 0.13 -6.05
CA ASP A 60 6.89 -0.48 -7.22
C ASP A 60 7.70 -1.65 -7.79
N ILE A 61 7.13 -2.34 -8.76
CA ILE A 61 7.78 -3.48 -9.46
C ILE A 61 9.11 -3.12 -10.15
N GLU A 62 9.36 -1.84 -10.44
CA GLU A 62 10.64 -1.36 -11.00
C GLU A 62 11.65 -0.95 -9.91
N GLY A 63 11.26 -1.02 -8.63
CA GLY A 63 12.11 -0.65 -7.51
C GLY A 63 12.11 0.85 -7.18
N LYS A 64 11.20 1.65 -7.75
CA LYS A 64 11.08 3.07 -7.38
C LYS A 64 10.30 3.23 -6.09
N GLU A 65 10.74 4.21 -5.31
CA GLU A 65 10.22 4.53 -3.98
C GLU A 65 9.15 5.62 -4.05
N TRP A 66 8.02 5.36 -3.41
CA TRP A 66 6.86 6.22 -3.38
C TRP A 66 6.38 6.41 -1.96
N LYS A 67 5.82 7.58 -1.66
CA LYS A 67 5.19 7.82 -0.37
C LYS A 67 3.80 7.18 -0.34
N ALA A 68 3.42 6.60 0.79
CA ALA A 68 2.09 6.01 0.98
C ALA A 68 0.95 6.91 0.49
N HIS A 69 0.94 8.18 0.90
CA HIS A 69 -0.13 9.11 0.54
C HIS A 69 -0.29 9.34 -0.98
N ASP A 70 0.81 9.39 -1.73
CA ASP A 70 0.78 9.55 -3.19
C ASP A 70 0.16 8.33 -3.86
N VAL A 71 0.55 7.14 -3.39
CA VAL A 71 0.02 5.87 -3.89
C VAL A 71 -1.44 5.68 -3.48
N GLU A 72 -1.80 5.95 -2.23
CA GLU A 72 -3.16 5.86 -1.71
C GLU A 72 -4.12 6.74 -2.52
N PHE A 73 -3.73 8.00 -2.73
CA PHE A 73 -4.53 8.94 -3.50
C PHE A 73 -4.69 8.49 -4.96
N HIS A 74 -3.60 8.02 -5.59
CA HIS A 74 -3.64 7.53 -6.96
C HIS A 74 -4.45 6.23 -7.09
N SER A 75 -4.33 5.35 -6.10
CA SER A 75 -5.04 4.07 -6.04
C SER A 75 -6.52 4.26 -5.79
N LEU A 76 -6.96 5.33 -5.12
CA LEU A 76 -8.39 5.67 -5.03
C LEU A 76 -8.94 6.29 -6.30
N THR A 77 -8.13 7.07 -7.02
CA THR A 77 -8.57 7.73 -8.26
C THR A 77 -8.57 6.80 -9.47
N LYS A 78 -7.67 5.80 -9.50
CA LYS A 78 -7.61 4.76 -10.53
C LYS A 78 -8.15 3.40 -10.09
N GLY A 79 -8.40 3.21 -8.79
CA GLY A 79 -8.84 1.95 -8.20
C GLY A 79 -10.17 1.53 -8.79
N VAL A 80 -10.09 0.62 -9.74
CA VAL A 80 -11.21 -0.18 -10.19
C VAL A 80 -11.70 -0.96 -8.97
N PHE A 81 -12.86 -0.57 -8.45
CA PHE A 81 -13.69 -1.41 -7.59
C PHE A 81 -13.90 -2.72 -8.37
N LEU A 82 -13.29 -3.81 -7.89
CA LEU A 82 -13.36 -5.14 -8.52
C LEU A 82 -14.50 -5.95 -7.91
#